data_AF-A0A6B3I6V1-F1
#
_entry.id   AF-A0A6B3I6V1-F1
#
_cell.length_a   1.000
_cell.length_b   1.000
_cell.length_c   1.000
_cell.angle_alpha   90.00
_cell.angle_beta   90.00
_cell.angle_gamma   90.00
#
_symmetry.space_group_name_H-M   'P 1'
#
loop_
_entity.id
_entity.type
_entity.pdbx_description
1 polymer ?
#
loop_
_entity_poly.entity_id
_entity_poly.type
_entity_poly.pdbx_seq_one_letter_code
_entity_poly.pdbx_strand_id
1 'polypeptide(L)'
;QDGTIWADYAGGDVVRGHLVGTREGDVLDFRYVQLKQDGTTSSGHCRSTVTELPDGRVRLDERWEWESQEGSGTSVVEEVTH
;
A
#
# COMPACT_ATOMS: atom_id res chain seq x y z
N GLN A 1 -0.28 -14.56 16.14
CA GLN A 1 -1.07 -14.36 14.91
C GLN A 1 -0.48 -13.15 14.21
N ASP A 2 0.16 -13.40 13.07
CA ASP A 2 1.63 -13.27 12.99
C ASP A 2 2.08 -12.07 12.18
N GLY A 3 1.58 -10.89 12.54
CA GLY A 3 1.91 -9.63 11.87
C GLY A 3 1.57 -9.62 10.38
N THR A 4 0.92 -10.65 9.83
CA THR A 4 0.67 -10.76 8.38
C THR A 4 -0.42 -9.77 7.98
N ILE A 5 -0.19 -9.04 6.90
CA ILE A 5 -1.15 -8.13 6.30
C ILE A 5 -1.42 -8.53 4.85
N TRP A 6 -2.64 -8.31 4.41
CA TRP A 6 -3.03 -8.41 3.00
C TRP A 6 -4.23 -7.51 2.75
N ALA A 7 -4.43 -7.11 1.49
CA ALA A 7 -5.64 -6.43 1.06
C ALA A 7 -5.83 -6.59 -0.45
N ASP A 8 -7.09 -6.56 -0.89
CA ASP A 8 -7.44 -6.29 -2.28
C ASP A 8 -7.86 -4.82 -2.41
N TYR A 9 -7.45 -4.17 -3.49
CA TYR A 9 -7.79 -2.77 -3.76
C TYR A 9 -8.12 -2.54 -5.24
N ALA A 10 -8.88 -1.49 -5.52
CA ALA A 10 -9.21 -1.03 -6.86
C ALA A 10 -9.55 0.47 -6.82
N GLY A 11 -9.48 1.13 -7.97
CA GLY A 11 -9.80 2.56 -8.09
C GLY A 11 -8.76 3.33 -8.90
N GLY A 12 -9.15 4.50 -9.41
CA GLY A 12 -8.34 5.27 -10.35
C GLY A 12 -8.00 4.44 -11.59
N ASP A 13 -6.72 4.27 -11.87
CA ASP A 13 -6.21 3.49 -13.00
C ASP A 13 -6.05 1.99 -12.69
N VAL A 14 -6.26 1.57 -11.43
CA VAL A 14 -6.12 0.17 -11.00
C VAL A 14 -7.47 -0.54 -11.10
N VAL A 15 -7.52 -1.52 -11.99
CA VAL A 15 -8.68 -2.42 -12.15
C VAL A 15 -8.74 -3.42 -10.99
N ARG A 16 -7.58 -3.98 -10.61
CA ARG A 16 -7.45 -4.88 -9.47
C ARG A 16 -6.03 -4.87 -8.94
N GLY A 17 -5.89 -4.67 -7.64
CA GLY A 17 -4.64 -4.73 -6.91
C GLY A 17 -4.75 -5.70 -5.74
N HIS A 18 -3.62 -6.29 -5.38
CA HIS A 18 -3.48 -7.09 -4.17
C HIS A 18 -2.15 -6.76 -3.51
N LEU A 19 -2.13 -6.71 -2.18
CA LEU A 19 -0.91 -6.57 -1.39
C LEU A 19 -0.82 -7.66 -0.35
N VAL A 20 0.41 -8.04 -0.01
CA VAL A 20 0.73 -8.98 1.06
C VAL A 20 2.05 -8.62 1.72
N GLY A 21 2.12 -8.75 3.04
CA GLY A 21 3.33 -8.41 3.79
C GLY A 21 3.22 -8.70 5.27
N THR A 22 4.02 -7.96 6.04
CA THR A 22 4.08 -8.05 7.49
C THR A 22 3.95 -6.68 8.16
N ARG A 23 3.65 -6.72 9.46
CA ARG A 23 3.55 -5.59 10.37
C ARG A 23 4.37 -5.89 11.61
N GLU A 24 5.20 -4.93 11.97
CA GLU A 24 5.95 -4.90 13.23
C GLU A 24 5.78 -3.54 13.90
N GLY A 25 5.08 -3.49 15.03
CA GLY A 25 4.70 -2.23 15.68
C GLY A 25 3.87 -1.35 14.74
N ASP A 26 4.38 -0.17 14.42
CA ASP A 26 3.76 0.81 13.53
C ASP A 26 4.35 0.81 12.11
N VAL A 27 5.08 -0.25 11.75
CA VAL A 27 5.68 -0.38 10.42
C VAL A 27 5.00 -1.51 9.67
N LEU A 28 4.55 -1.21 8.45
CA LEU A 28 4.11 -2.18 7.45
C LEU A 28 5.23 -2.35 6.42
N ASP A 29 5.50 -3.60 6.04
CA ASP A 29 6.44 -3.95 4.98
C ASP A 29 5.76 -4.96 4.05
N PHE A 30 5.45 -4.55 2.83
CA PHE A 30 4.63 -5.37 1.92
C PHE A 30 5.03 -5.22 0.46
N ARG A 31 4.63 -6.21 -0.32
CA ARG A 31 4.67 -6.17 -1.79
C ARG A 31 3.27 -6.09 -2.33
N TYR A 32 3.11 -5.46 -3.48
CA TYR A 32 1.85 -5.33 -4.17
C TYR A 32 1.99 -5.64 -5.65
N VAL A 33 0.88 -6.06 -6.27
CA VAL A 33 0.72 -6.21 -7.71
C VAL A 33 -0.60 -5.60 -8.12
N GLN A 34 -0.62 -4.92 -9.27
CA GLN A 34 -1.81 -4.27 -9.79
C GLN A 34 -1.95 -4.47 -11.30
N LEU A 35 -3.19 -4.71 -11.73
CA LEU A 35 -3.63 -4.66 -13.12
C LEU A 35 -4.21 -3.27 -13.42
N LYS A 36 -3.71 -2.62 -14.46
CA LYS A 36 -4.18 -1.32 -14.93
C LYS A 36 -5.24 -1.45 -16.04
N GLN A 37 -5.95 -0.36 -16.31
CA GLN A 37 -6.97 -0.30 -17.36
C GLN A 37 -6.42 -0.57 -18.78
N ASP A 38 -5.14 -0.28 -19.01
CA ASP A 38 -4.43 -0.58 -20.26
C ASP A 38 -4.05 -2.06 -20.43
N GLY A 39 -4.41 -2.92 -19.45
CA GLY A 39 -4.10 -4.34 -19.43
C GLY A 39 -2.68 -4.68 -18.96
N THR A 40 -1.85 -3.68 -18.67
CA THR A 40 -0.51 -3.91 -18.14
C THR A 40 -0.52 -4.13 -16.63
N THR A 41 0.49 -4.82 -16.13
CA THR A 41 0.67 -5.09 -14.70
C THR A 41 1.91 -4.39 -14.17
N SER A 42 1.83 -3.90 -12.93
CA SER A 42 2.98 -3.35 -12.20
C SER A 42 3.03 -3.96 -10.81
N SER A 43 4.23 -4.10 -10.25
CA SER A 43 4.44 -4.58 -8.88
C SER A 43 5.55 -3.79 -8.18
N GLY A 44 5.46 -3.68 -6.87
CA GLY A 44 6.43 -2.92 -6.08
C GLY A 44 6.52 -3.37 -4.63
N HIS A 45 7.56 -2.88 -3.97
CA HIS A 45 7.78 -2.99 -2.54
C HIS A 45 7.39 -1.66 -1.89
N CYS A 46 6.70 -1.74 -0.76
CA CYS A 46 6.31 -0.58 0.01
C CYS A 46 6.62 -0.81 1.49
N ARG A 47 7.19 0.21 2.11
CA ARG A 47 7.33 0.32 3.55
C ARG A 47 6.55 1.53 4.04
N SER A 48 5.63 1.31 4.97
CA SER A 48 4.71 2.32 5.47
C SER A 48 4.82 2.47 6.98
N THR A 49 4.75 3.71 7.48
CA THR A 49 4.60 4.00 8.90
C THR A 49 3.14 4.38 9.20
N VAL A 50 2.55 3.67 10.15
CA VAL A 50 1.19 3.89 10.64
C VAL A 50 1.20 4.98 11.70
N THR A 51 0.34 5.99 11.54
CA THR A 51 0.09 7.02 12.57
C THR A 51 -1.40 7.09 12.85
N GLU A 52 -1.78 7.02 14.13
CA GLU A 52 -3.14 7.31 14.56
C GLU A 52 -3.32 8.83 14.65
N LEU A 53 -4.35 9.34 13.98
CA LEU A 53 -4.71 10.75 13.97
C LEU A 53 -5.53 11.10 15.22
N PRO A 54 -5.59 12.38 15.64
CA PRO A 54 -6.32 12.79 16.85
C PRO A 54 -7.82 12.47 16.85
N ASP A 55 -8.40 12.21 15.68
CA ASP A 55 -9.80 11.83 15.47
C ASP A 55 -10.01 10.31 15.41
N GLY A 56 -8.97 9.51 15.68
CA GLY A 56 -9.00 8.04 15.68
C GLY A 56 -8.82 7.40 14.30
N ARG A 57 -8.68 8.19 13.24
CA ARG A 57 -8.40 7.67 11.89
C ARG A 57 -6.95 7.25 11.74
N VAL A 58 -6.67 6.39 10.77
CA VAL A 58 -5.31 5.98 10.42
C VAL A 58 -4.76 6.80 9.26
N ARG A 59 -3.49 7.22 9.38
CA ARG A 59 -2.66 7.72 8.31
C ARG A 59 -1.48 6.77 8.07
N LEU A 60 -1.14 6.56 6.81
CA LEU A 60 -0.02 5.78 6.32
C LEU A 60 0.96 6.70 5.59
N ASP A 61 2.19 6.81 6.08
CA ASP A 61 3.29 7.48 5.40
C ASP A 61 4.15 6.43 4.69
N GLU A 62 4.05 6.40 3.36
CA GLU A 62 4.54 5.32 2.53
C GLU A 62 5.81 5.74 1.77
N ARG A 63 6.76 4.80 1.68
CA ARG A 63 7.86 4.83 0.70
C ARG A 63 7.75 3.59 -0.14
N TRP A 64 7.78 3.74 -1.45
CA TRP A 64 7.65 2.62 -2.37
C TRP A 64 8.69 2.68 -3.48
N GLU A 65 9.00 1.51 -4.02
CA GLU A 65 9.79 1.34 -5.24
C GLU A 65 9.12 0.31 -6.14
N TRP A 66 9.18 0.56 -7.44
CA TRP A 66 8.76 -0.42 -8.42
C TRP A 66 9.78 -1.56 -8.47
N GLU A 67 9.31 -2.80 -8.37
CA GLU A 67 10.11 -4.00 -8.64
C GLU A 67 9.97 -4.42 -10.11
N SER A 68 8.86 -4.04 -10.77
CA SER A 68 8.59 -4.37 -12.17
C SER A 68 9.16 -3.37 -13.19
N GLN A 69 9.62 -2.20 -12.76
CA GLN A 69 10.12 -1.12 -13.61
C GLN A 69 10.98 -0.14 -12.81
N GLU A 70 11.58 0.85 -13.45
CA GLU A 70 12.28 1.92 -12.75
C GLU A 70 11.31 2.90 -12.10
N GLY A 71 11.63 3.32 -10.87
CA GLY A 71 10.97 4.43 -10.18
C GLY A 71 10.68 4.12 -8.72
N SER A 72 10.66 5.18 -7.92
CA SER A 72 10.37 5.13 -6.50
C SER A 72 9.68 6.43 -6.09
N GLY A 73 8.99 6.42 -4.96
CA GLY A 73 8.31 7.59 -4.47
C GLY A 73 7.87 7.50 -3.03
N THR A 74 7.14 8.52 -2.61
CA THR A 74 6.48 8.56 -1.32
C THR A 74 5.03 8.94 -1.50
N SER A 75 4.15 8.35 -0.69
CA SER A 75 2.72 8.66 -0.67
C SER A 75 2.25 8.83 0.77
N VAL A 76 1.11 9.50 0.92
CA VAL A 76 0.35 9.54 2.16
C VAL A 76 -1.04 9.03 1.84
N VAL A 77 -1.50 8.03 2.59
CA VAL A 77 -2.90 7.59 2.52
C VAL A 77 -3.54 7.77 3.88
N GLU A 78 -4.73 8.37 3.89
CA GLU A 78 -5.52 8.61 5.08
C GLU A 78 -6.83 7.87 4.96
N GLU A 79 -7.26 7.28 6.06
CA GLU A 79 -8.61 6.73 6.19
C GLU A 79 -9.62 7.86 5.98
N VAL A 80 -10.68 7.59 5.20
CA VAL A 80 -11.77 8.54 4.99
C VAL A 80 -12.85 8.34 6.05
N THR A 81 -13.44 9.43 6.54
CA THR A 81 -14.60 9.35 7.43
C THR A 81 -15.81 8.82 6.67
N HIS A 82 -16.50 7.85 7.27
CA HIS A 82 -17.81 7.37 6.79
C HIS A 82 -18.94 8.36 7.09
#